data_AF-A0A5C0ZLQ0-F1
#
_entry.id   AF-A0A5C0ZLQ0-F1
#
_cell.length_a   1.000
_cell.length_b   1.000
_cell.length_c   1.000
_cell.angle_alpha   90.00
_cell.angle_beta   90.00
_cell.angle_gamma   90.00
#
_symmetry.space_group_name_H-M   'P 1'
#
loop_
_entity.id
_entity.type
_entity.pdbx_description
1 polymer ?
#
loop_
_entity_poly.entity_id
_entity_poly.type
_entity_poly.pdbx_seq_one_letter_code
_entity_poly.pdbx_strand_id
1 'polypeptide(L)' 'MPNGSFQKTLNFIKKKRCETKVLVFSTLEEELYAAKYLKAGADGFLQKQVSEESVRTELEKMIRKTGYTNS' A
#
# COMPACT_ATOMS: atom_id res chain seq x y z
N MET A 1 -0.01 11.62 -9.27
CA MET A 1 0.10 11.77 -10.74
C MET A 1 -0.96 12.76 -11.19
N PRO A 2 -0.64 13.76 -12.01
CA PRO A 2 -1.69 14.51 -12.69
C PRO A 2 -2.35 13.54 -13.68
N ASN A 3 -3.68 13.41 -13.61
CA ASN A 3 -4.57 12.66 -14.52
C ASN A 3 -4.70 11.12 -14.38
N GLY A 4 -3.88 10.44 -13.56
CA GLY A 4 -4.03 9.00 -13.30
C GLY A 4 -4.86 8.71 -12.05
N SER A 5 -6.11 8.26 -12.19
CA SER A 5 -6.90 7.78 -11.04
C SER A 5 -6.18 6.58 -10.41
N PHE A 6 -5.66 6.76 -9.19
CA PHE A 6 -4.97 5.71 -8.43
C PHE A 6 -5.73 4.39 -8.42
N GLN A 7 -7.06 4.45 -8.28
CA GLN A 7 -7.93 3.29 -8.31
C GLN A 7 -7.84 2.52 -9.63
N LYS A 8 -7.77 3.22 -10.78
CA LYS A 8 -7.60 2.57 -12.09
C LYS A 8 -6.25 1.85 -12.18
N THR A 9 -5.18 2.48 -11.70
CA THR A 9 -3.83 1.87 -11.68
C THR A 9 -3.80 0.63 -10.79
N LEU A 10 -4.36 0.73 -9.58
CA LEU A 10 -4.40 -0.37 -8.63
C LEU A 10 -5.25 -1.54 -9.16
N ASN A 11 -6.42 -1.23 -9.73
CA ASN A 11 -7.26 -2.22 -10.40
C ASN A 11 -6.54 -2.90 -11.57
N PHE A 12 -5.77 -2.15 -12.37
CA PHE A 12 -5.00 -2.71 -13.47
C PHE A 12 -3.92 -3.69 -12.98
N ILE A 13 -3.14 -3.29 -11.96
CA ILE A 13 -2.10 -4.13 -11.35
C ILE A 13 -2.72 -5.42 -10.81
N LYS A 14 -3.76 -5.31 -9.98
CA LYS A 14 -4.39 -6.46 -9.33
C LYS A 14 -5.10 -7.38 -10.33
N LYS A 15 -5.67 -6.85 -11.43
CA LYS A 15 -6.22 -7.67 -12.52
C LYS A 15 -5.16 -8.48 -13.26
N LYS A 16 -3.97 -7.92 -13.44
CA LYS A 16 -2.85 -8.60 -14.12
C LYS A 16 -2.15 -9.60 -13.19
N ARG A 17 -1.98 -9.25 -11.92
CA ARG A 17 -1.33 -10.06 -10.87
C ARG A 17 -1.93 -9.74 -9.51
N CYS A 18 -2.87 -10.55 -9.06
CA CYS A 18 -3.61 -10.32 -7.81
C CYS A 18 -2.70 -10.31 -6.56
N GLU A 19 -1.59 -11.05 -6.60
CA GLU A 19 -0.64 -11.18 -5.48
C GLU A 19 0.33 -10.00 -5.34
N THR A 20 0.42 -9.12 -6.34
CA THR A 20 1.36 -7.99 -6.29
C THR A 20 1.00 -7.06 -5.15
N LYS A 21 1.93 -6.91 -4.20
CA LYS A 21 1.79 -6.03 -3.04
C LYS A 21 1.96 -4.57 -3.45
N VAL A 22 1.06 -3.71 -2.96
CA VAL A 22 1.09 -2.26 -3.27
C VAL A 22 1.13 -1.44 -1.99
N LEU A 23 2.21 -0.69 -1.80
CA LEU A 23 2.41 0.28 -0.72
C LEU A 23 2.27 1.71 -1.28
N VAL A 24 1.43 2.54 -0.66
CA VAL A 24 1.16 3.91 -1.11
C VAL A 24 1.92 4.91 -0.25
N PHE A 25 2.71 5.79 -0.88
CA PHE A 25 3.37 6.91 -0.22
C PHE A 25 2.65 8.22 -0.55
N SER A 26 2.28 8.99 0.46
CA SER A 26 1.53 10.24 0.27
C SER A 26 1.86 11.29 1.32
N THR A 27 1.73 12.58 0.98
CA THR A 27 1.78 13.69 1.97
C THR A 27 0.41 13.99 2.59
N LEU A 28 -0.63 13.24 2.19
CA LEU A 28 -1.98 13.39 2.71
C LEU A 28 -2.07 12.80 4.12
N GLU A 29 -2.92 13.38 4.96
CA GLU A 29 -3.19 12.90 6.32
C GLU A 29 -3.63 11.43 6.31
N GLU A 30 -3.01 10.65 7.18
CA GLU A 30 -3.15 9.19 7.18
C GLU A 30 -4.56 8.79 7.60
N GLU A 31 -5.08 9.44 8.63
CA GLU A 31 -6.40 9.23 9.24
C GLU A 31 -7.52 9.40 8.22
N LEU A 32 -7.34 10.31 7.27
CA LEU A 32 -8.34 10.64 6.25
C LEU A 32 -8.22 9.77 5.00
N TYR A 33 -6.98 9.42 4.59
CA TYR A 33 -6.74 8.85 3.26
C TYR A 33 -6.27 7.41 3.25
N ALA A 34 -5.65 6.90 4.32
CA ALA A 34 -5.15 5.52 4.36
C ALA A 34 -6.29 4.52 4.13
N ALA A 35 -7.41 4.67 4.85
CA ALA A 35 -8.57 3.81 4.71
C ALA A 35 -9.13 3.78 3.27
N LYS A 36 -9.11 4.92 2.57
CA LYS A 36 -9.55 5.00 1.17
C LYS A 36 -8.66 4.18 0.24
N TYR A 37 -7.35 4.24 0.43
CA TYR A 37 -6.39 3.49 -0.38
C TYR A 37 -6.40 2.00 -0.07
N LEU A 38 -6.51 1.62 1.20
CA LEU A 38 -6.66 0.22 1.63
C LEU A 38 -7.94 -0.41 1.07
N LYS A 39 -9.10 0.30 1.15
CA LYS A 39 -10.36 -0.15 0.55
C LYS A 39 -10.30 -0.29 -0.97
N ALA A 40 -9.43 0.47 -1.64
CA ALA A 40 -9.21 0.34 -3.07
C ALA A 40 -8.34 -0.87 -3.46
N GLY A 41 -7.78 -1.60 -2.48
CA GLY A 41 -6.97 -2.80 -2.67
C GLY A 41 -5.46 -2.60 -2.48
N ALA A 42 -5.03 -1.49 -1.86
CA ALA A 42 -3.64 -1.32 -1.46
C ALA A 42 -3.35 -2.22 -0.26
N ASP A 43 -2.11 -2.71 -0.16
CA ASP A 43 -1.67 -3.57 0.93
C ASP A 43 -1.07 -2.76 2.10
N GLY A 44 -0.76 -1.47 1.89
CA GLY A 44 -0.28 -0.56 2.92
C GLY A 44 -0.31 0.91 2.50
N PHE A 45 -0.12 1.80 3.47
CA PHE A 45 0.00 3.25 3.29
C PHE A 45 1.08 3.80 4.22
N LEU A 46 1.85 4.78 3.75
CA LEU A 46 2.82 5.53 4.54
C LEU A 46 2.77 7.01 4.20
N GLN A 47 2.99 7.85 5.20
CA GLN A 47 3.28 9.25 4.96
C GLN A 47 4.63 9.40 4.22
N LYS A 48 4.75 10.41 3.38
CA LYS A 48 5.96 10.63 2.56
C LYS A 48 7.16 11.08 3.39
N GLN A 49 6.92 11.62 4.58
CA GLN A 49 7.94 12.18 5.48
C GLN A 49 8.33 11.21 6.62
N VAL A 50 7.96 9.92 6.52
CA VAL A 50 8.35 8.93 7.54
C VAL A 50 9.84 8.61 7.46
N SER A 51 10.41 8.15 8.58
CA SER A 51 11.80 7.70 8.63
C SER A 51 12.02 6.44 7.78
N GLU A 52 13.26 6.23 7.33
CA GLU A 52 13.64 5.03 6.59
C GLU A 52 13.36 3.75 7.39
N GLU A 53 13.53 3.79 8.71
CA GLU A 53 13.26 2.68 9.61
C GLU A 53 11.77 2.29 9.59
N SER A 54 10.87 3.27 9.57
CA SER A 54 9.43 3.02 9.42
C SER A 54 9.12 2.41 8.05
N VAL A 55 9.76 2.89 6.97
CA VAL A 55 9.60 2.31 5.62
C VAL A 55 10.03 0.84 5.61
N ARG A 56 11.21 0.54 6.15
CA ARG A 56 11.75 -0.82 6.23
C ARG A 56 10.80 -1.74 7.00
N THR A 57 10.35 -1.29 8.17
CA THR A 57 9.44 -2.05 9.02
C THR A 57 8.14 -2.39 8.28
N GLU A 58 7.55 -1.44 7.55
CA GLU A 58 6.29 -1.67 6.86
C GLU A 58 6.45 -2.56 5.62
N LEU A 59 7.56 -2.41 4.89
CA LEU A 59 7.91 -3.33 3.80
C LEU A 59 8.11 -4.76 4.31
N GLU A 60 8.83 -4.94 5.42
CA GLU A 60 9.05 -6.24 6.04
C GLU A 60 7.72 -6.88 6.46
N LYS A 61 6.80 -6.12 7.07
CA LYS A 61 5.45 -6.61 7.40
C LYS A 61 4.70 -7.04 6.14
N MET A 62 4.72 -6.23 5.08
CA MET A 62 4.02 -6.55 3.83
C MET A 62 4.53 -7.82 3.15
N ILE A 63 5.84 -8.05 3.20
CA ILE A 63 6.48 -9.25 2.65
C ILE A 63 6.23 -10.45 3.57
N ARG A 64 6.39 -10.31 4.89
CA ARG A 64 6.18 -11.40 5.85
C ARG A 64 4.73 -11.86 5.96
N LYS A 65 3.75 -10.99 5.68
CA LYS A 65 2.32 -11.35 5.68
C LYS A 65 1.96 -12.43 4.66
N THR A 66 2.86 -12.78 3.72
CA THR A 66 2.66 -13.93 2.81
C THR A 66 3.25 -15.24 3.34
N GLY A 67 3.78 -15.28 4.58
CA GLY A 67 4.54 -16.42 5.11
C GLY A 67 4.25 -16.85 6.55
N TYR A 68 3.12 -16.44 7.15
CA TYR A 68 2.68 -16.98 8.45
C TYR A 68 1.16 -17.22 8.46
N THR A 69 0.74 -18.37 7.93
CA THR A 69 -0.32 -19.16 8.57
C THR A 69 0.37 -19.98 9.66
N ASN A 70 0.44 -19.43 10.88
CA ASN A 70 0.58 -20.28 12.05
C ASN A 70 -0.84 -20.69 12.46
N SER A 71 -0.98 -21.99 12.70
CA SER A 71 -2.15 -22.82 12.98
C SER A 71 -3.26 -22.21 13.82
#